data_AF-A0A852VDM5-F1
#
_entry.id   AF-A0A852VDM5-F1
#
_cell.length_a   1.000
_cell.length_b   1.000
_cell.length_c   1.000
_cell.angle_alpha   90.00
_cell.angle_beta   90.00
_cell.angle_gamma   90.00
#
_symmetry.space_group_name_H-M   'P 1'
#
loop_
_entity.id
_entity.type
_entity.pdbx_description
1 polymer ?
#
loop_
_entity_poly.entity_id
_entity_poly.type
_entity_poly.pdbx_seq_one_letter_code
_entity_poly.pdbx_strand_id
1 'polypeptide(L)'
;MTRVELLQLLVGQARSNGFEFRKWYVGKLGLPWQSARHAVEMLAAERRYYALLFSHEFASSFWKPGELMTFQVPMQSFTRRMKDGSIGTVQRKGYTRRSAREDAWLYHLKEMAAAEEPLRYMRRYLRVEDDLEEEKAEAAVGESEE
;
A
#
# COMPACT_ATOMS: atom_id res chain seq x y z
N MET A 1 12.08 5.53 10.88
CA MET A 1 10.86 4.76 11.19
C MET A 1 11.19 3.29 11.44
N THR A 2 10.86 2.77 12.62
CA THR A 2 10.98 1.35 12.99
C THR A 2 9.82 0.52 12.41
N ARG A 3 9.93 -0.82 12.43
CA ARG A 3 8.85 -1.72 11.99
C ARG A 3 7.57 -1.52 12.79
N VAL A 4 7.70 -1.34 14.11
CA VAL A 4 6.57 -1.12 15.02
C VAL A 4 5.87 0.19 14.68
N GLU A 5 6.62 1.28 14.50
CA GLU A 5 6.08 2.58 14.08
C GLU A 5 5.35 2.50 12.74
N LEU A 6 5.96 1.83 11.75
CA LEU A 6 5.34 1.63 10.44
C LEU A 6 4.02 0.88 10.56
N LEU A 7 4.00 -0.25 11.28
CA LEU A 7 2.77 -1.01 11.49
C LEU A 7 1.72 -0.22 12.26
N GLN A 8 2.13 0.61 13.21
CA GLN A 8 1.23 1.47 13.96
C GLN A 8 0.55 2.50 13.05
N LEU A 9 1.30 3.12 12.13
CA LEU A 9 0.74 4.04 11.12
C LEU A 9 -0.22 3.31 10.16
N LEU A 10 0.19 2.15 9.64
CA LEU A 10 -0.64 1.35 8.73
C LEU A 10 -1.97 0.93 9.39
N VAL A 11 -1.90 0.42 10.62
CA VAL A 11 -3.10 0.07 11.40
C VAL A 11 -3.92 1.31 11.71
N GLY A 12 -3.29 2.45 12.02
CA GLY A 12 -3.96 3.72 12.26
C GLY A 12 -4.83 4.15 11.08
N GLN A 13 -4.26 4.18 9.87
CA GLN A 13 -4.97 4.53 8.64
C GLN A 13 -6.08 3.54 8.29
N ALA A 14 -5.83 2.23 8.42
CA ALA A 14 -6.88 1.24 8.18
C ALA A 14 -8.03 1.41 9.19
N ARG A 15 -7.73 1.71 10.45
CA ARG A 15 -8.74 1.94 11.50
C ARG A 15 -9.58 3.18 11.25
N SER A 16 -8.99 4.29 10.76
CA SER A 16 -9.79 5.46 10.36
C SER A 16 -10.73 5.15 9.20
N ASN A 17 -10.44 4.10 8.43
CA ASN A 17 -11.28 3.60 7.35
C ASN A 17 -12.21 2.44 7.77
N GLY A 18 -12.32 2.14 9.07
CA GLY A 18 -13.26 1.15 9.61
C GLY A 18 -12.69 -0.24 9.88
N PHE A 19 -11.38 -0.45 9.80
CA PHE A 19 -10.77 -1.73 10.16
C PHE A 19 -10.90 -2.03 11.67
N GLU A 20 -11.54 -3.15 12.03
CA GLU A 20 -11.74 -3.57 13.42
C GLU A 20 -10.51 -4.32 13.99
N PHE A 21 -9.38 -3.62 14.17
CA PHE A 21 -8.09 -4.25 14.49
C PHE A 21 -8.12 -5.23 15.68
N ARG A 22 -8.81 -4.90 16.78
CA ARG A 22 -8.93 -5.79 17.95
C ARG A 22 -9.64 -7.09 17.61
N LYS A 23 -10.76 -7.01 16.89
CA LYS A 23 -11.56 -8.17 16.51
C LYS A 23 -10.78 -9.03 15.52
N TRP A 24 -10.14 -8.41 14.55
CA TRP A 24 -9.25 -9.09 13.62
C TRP A 24 -8.11 -9.81 14.34
N TYR A 25 -7.41 -9.13 15.25
CA TYR A 25 -6.27 -9.67 15.98
C TYR A 25 -6.65 -10.91 16.80
N VAL A 26 -7.71 -10.80 17.60
CA VAL A 26 -8.19 -11.92 18.43
C VAL A 26 -8.74 -13.05 17.55
N GLY A 27 -9.54 -12.73 16.53
CA GLY A 27 -10.23 -13.73 15.71
C GLY A 27 -9.33 -14.44 14.69
N LYS A 28 -8.32 -13.76 14.14
CA LYS A 28 -7.43 -14.31 13.09
C LYS A 28 -6.12 -14.85 13.65
N LEU A 29 -5.57 -14.26 14.70
CA LEU A 29 -4.33 -14.74 15.31
C LEU A 29 -4.55 -15.59 16.56
N GLY A 30 -5.75 -15.55 17.15
CA GLY A 30 -6.04 -16.30 18.39
C GLY A 30 -5.22 -15.80 19.59
N LEU A 31 -4.59 -14.63 19.50
CA LEU A 31 -3.75 -14.07 20.55
C LEU A 31 -4.57 -13.22 21.52
N PRO A 32 -4.24 -13.24 22.83
CA PRO A 32 -4.95 -12.45 23.81
C PRO A 32 -4.73 -10.95 23.56
N TRP A 33 -5.82 -10.19 23.58
CA TRP A 33 -5.75 -8.73 23.47
C TRP A 33 -5.34 -8.11 24.80
N GLN A 34 -4.20 -7.41 24.80
CA GLN A 34 -3.76 -6.60 25.94
C GLN A 34 -3.94 -5.11 25.65
N SER A 35 -3.29 -4.61 24.60
CA SER A 35 -3.39 -3.24 24.11
C SER A 35 -3.11 -3.18 22.61
N ALA A 36 -3.48 -2.08 21.95
CA ALA A 36 -3.17 -1.88 20.53
C ALA A 36 -1.66 -1.85 20.27
N ARG A 37 -0.89 -1.18 21.14
CA ARG A 37 0.57 -1.13 21.06
C ARG A 37 1.19 -2.53 21.18
N HIS A 38 0.80 -3.29 22.19
CA HIS A 38 1.26 -4.67 22.37
C HIS A 38 0.92 -5.55 21.16
N ALA A 39 -0.29 -5.42 20.62
CA ALA A 39 -0.68 -6.16 19.42
C ALA A 39 0.22 -5.82 18.21
N VAL A 40 0.58 -4.55 18.02
CA VAL A 40 1.52 -4.12 16.97
C VAL A 40 2.92 -4.65 17.22
N GLU A 41 3.42 -4.62 18.46
CA GLU A 41 4.72 -5.20 18.84
C GLU A 41 4.75 -6.71 18.55
N MET A 42 3.66 -7.43 18.88
CA MET A 42 3.51 -8.85 18.57
C MET A 42 3.45 -9.17 17.07
N LEU A 43 2.86 -8.27 16.27
CA LEU A 43 2.89 -8.36 14.81
C LEU A 43 4.31 -8.13 14.25
N ALA A 44 5.04 -7.17 14.83
CA ALA A 44 6.42 -6.88 14.42
C ALA A 44 7.37 -8.04 14.76
N ALA A 45 7.11 -8.72 15.88
CA ALA A 45 7.82 -9.92 16.32
C ALA A 45 7.57 -11.09 15.36
N GLU A 46 8.62 -11.86 15.10
CA GLU A 46 8.56 -13.09 14.26
C GLU A 46 7.91 -12.89 12.88
N ARG A 47 7.88 -11.65 12.38
CA ARG A 47 7.26 -11.28 11.11
C ARG A 47 5.77 -11.65 10.98
N ARG A 48 5.03 -11.73 12.09
CA ARG A 48 3.58 -12.01 12.08
C ARG A 48 2.77 -10.96 11.31
N TYR A 49 3.33 -9.79 11.07
CA TYR A 49 2.74 -8.74 10.25
C TYR A 49 2.36 -9.21 8.83
N TYR A 50 2.96 -10.27 8.28
CA TYR A 50 2.51 -10.82 7.00
C TYR A 50 1.04 -11.26 7.02
N ALA A 51 0.57 -11.81 8.15
CA ALA A 51 -0.83 -12.17 8.32
C ALA A 51 -1.76 -10.94 8.24
N LEU A 52 -1.30 -9.80 8.78
CA LEU A 52 -2.01 -8.53 8.67
C LEU A 52 -1.99 -8.00 7.22
N LEU A 53 -0.81 -7.90 6.63
CA LEU A 53 -0.62 -7.31 5.29
C LEU A 53 -1.45 -8.04 4.23
N PHE A 54 -1.49 -9.37 4.27
CA PHE A 54 -2.25 -10.17 3.31
C PHE A 54 -3.70 -10.46 3.73
N SER A 55 -4.18 -9.84 4.82
CA SER A 55 -5.59 -9.93 5.18
C SER A 55 -6.44 -9.09 4.23
N HIS A 56 -7.44 -9.71 3.61
CA HIS A 56 -8.39 -9.00 2.75
C HIS A 56 -9.15 -7.92 3.52
N GLU A 57 -9.55 -8.21 4.75
CA GLU A 57 -10.26 -7.26 5.64
C GLU A 57 -9.40 -6.02 5.89
N PHE A 58 -8.12 -6.21 6.22
CA PHE A 58 -7.18 -5.10 6.37
C PHE A 58 -6.97 -4.34 5.05
N ALA A 59 -6.70 -5.06 3.95
CA ALA A 59 -6.42 -4.45 2.65
C ALA A 59 -7.60 -3.61 2.13
N SER A 60 -8.83 -4.12 2.23
CA SER A 60 -10.02 -3.40 1.80
C SER A 60 -10.29 -2.16 2.65
N SER A 61 -9.94 -2.16 3.94
CA SER A 61 -10.06 -0.96 4.76
C SER A 61 -8.91 0.02 4.52
N PHE A 62 -7.68 -0.47 4.37
CA PHE A 62 -6.51 0.38 4.15
C PHE A 62 -6.62 1.15 2.82
N TRP A 63 -6.96 0.44 1.74
CA TRP A 63 -7.23 1.00 0.42
C TRP A 63 -8.74 1.18 0.23
N LYS A 64 -9.29 2.22 0.88
CA LYS A 64 -10.73 2.47 0.97
C LYS A 64 -11.39 2.51 -0.43
N PRO A 65 -12.42 1.67 -0.67
CA PRO A 65 -13.21 1.72 -1.91
C PRO A 65 -13.81 3.11 -2.15
N GLY A 66 -13.70 3.61 -3.38
CA GLY A 66 -14.25 4.91 -3.80
C GLY A 66 -13.39 6.13 -3.44
N GLU A 67 -12.34 5.99 -2.62
CA GLU A 67 -11.36 7.05 -2.43
C GLU A 67 -10.39 7.10 -3.62
N LEU A 68 -10.01 8.30 -4.03
CA LEU A 68 -9.18 8.55 -5.20
C LEU A 68 -7.72 8.14 -4.89
N MET A 69 -7.42 6.86 -5.05
CA MET A 69 -6.07 6.35 -4.82
C MET A 69 -5.14 6.78 -5.93
N THR A 70 -4.01 7.37 -5.54
CA THR A 70 -2.90 7.70 -6.44
C THR A 70 -1.80 6.66 -6.24
N PHE A 71 -1.40 5.98 -7.31
CA PHE A 71 -0.31 5.00 -7.24
C PHE A 71 0.53 4.99 -8.52
N GLN A 72 1.80 4.63 -8.38
CA GLN A 72 2.74 4.49 -9.49
C GLN A 72 2.57 3.12 -10.15
N VAL A 73 2.27 3.12 -11.45
CA VAL A 73 2.29 1.90 -12.27
C VAL A 73 3.70 1.75 -12.83
N PRO A 74 4.41 0.63 -12.57
CA PRO A 74 5.76 0.43 -13.09
C PRO A 74 5.76 0.25 -14.61
N MET A 75 6.94 0.39 -15.22
CA MET A 75 7.14 0.10 -16.63
C MET A 75 6.80 -1.37 -16.90
N GLN A 76 5.98 -1.64 -17.92
CA GLN A 76 5.57 -2.99 -18.30
C GLN A 76 5.91 -3.26 -19.76
N SER A 77 6.43 -4.46 -20.03
CA SER A 77 6.69 -4.97 -21.38
C SER A 77 5.73 -6.12 -21.69
N PHE A 78 5.03 -6.07 -22.83
CA PHE A 78 4.16 -7.15 -23.27
C PHE A 78 4.35 -7.47 -24.75
N THR A 79 4.27 -8.75 -25.10
CA THR A 79 4.31 -9.20 -26.48
C THR A 79 2.96 -8.98 -27.15
N ARG A 80 2.95 -8.24 -28.25
CA ARG A 80 1.76 -7.97 -29.06
C ARG A 80 1.97 -8.46 -30.48
N ARG A 81 0.96 -9.12 -31.04
CA ARG A 81 0.92 -9.42 -32.47
C ARG A 81 0.65 -8.12 -33.24
N MET A 82 1.62 -7.72 -34.04
CA MET A 82 1.58 -6.52 -34.86
C MET A 82 0.70 -6.75 -36.10
N LYS A 83 0.35 -5.67 -36.81
CA LYS A 83 -0.53 -5.74 -37.99
C LYS A 83 0.06 -6.57 -39.14
N ASP A 84 1.37 -6.72 -39.17
CA ASP A 84 2.13 -7.52 -40.12
C ASP A 84 2.20 -9.02 -39.73
N GLY A 85 1.56 -9.41 -38.62
CA GLY A 85 1.54 -10.77 -38.12
C GLY A 85 2.74 -11.14 -37.24
N SER A 86 3.75 -10.27 -37.11
CA SER A 86 4.92 -10.48 -36.26
C SER A 86 4.59 -10.32 -34.77
N ILE A 87 5.40 -10.95 -33.91
CA ILE A 87 5.29 -10.77 -32.45
C ILE A 87 6.34 -9.74 -32.03
N GLY A 88 5.90 -8.54 -31.65
CA GLY A 88 6.75 -7.46 -31.16
C GLY A 88 6.58 -7.25 -29.66
N THR A 89 7.66 -6.83 -28.98
CA THR A 89 7.58 -6.43 -27.57
C THR A 89 7.26 -4.95 -27.46
N VAL A 90 6.12 -4.62 -26.84
CA VAL A 90 5.71 -3.24 -26.59
C VAL A 90 6.14 -2.85 -25.19
N GLN A 91 6.93 -1.78 -25.09
CA GLN A 91 7.34 -1.18 -23.83
C GLN A 91 6.38 -0.05 -23.46
N ARG A 92 5.76 -0.15 -22.29
CA ARG A 92 4.86 0.89 -21.75
C ARG A 92 5.55 1.56 -20.58
N LYS A 93 5.85 2.86 -20.73
CA LYS A 93 6.45 3.68 -19.65
C LYS A 93 5.57 3.63 -18.40
N GLY A 94 6.21 3.66 -17.24
CA GLY A 94 5.50 3.80 -15.97
C GLY A 94 4.76 5.14 -15.90
N TYR A 95 3.65 5.18 -15.19
CA TYR A 95 2.83 6.38 -15.05
C TYR A 95 2.07 6.39 -13.73
N THR A 96 1.78 7.59 -13.24
CA THR A 96 0.91 7.79 -12.07
C THR A 96 -0.54 7.53 -12.47
N ARG A 97 -1.20 6.59 -11.80
CA ARG A 97 -2.62 6.30 -12.00
C ARG A 97 -3.43 6.80 -10.83
N ARG A 98 -4.56 7.42 -11.15
CA ARG A 98 -5.64 7.76 -10.21
C ARG A 98 -6.79 6.78 -10.44
N SER A 99 -7.25 6.09 -9.39
CA SER A 99 -8.35 5.12 -9.51
C SER A 99 -9.25 5.14 -8.28
N ALA A 100 -10.57 5.19 -8.52
CA ALA A 100 -11.60 5.02 -7.50
C ALA A 100 -12.22 3.61 -7.54
N ARG A 101 -11.52 2.62 -8.11
CA ARG A 101 -12.06 1.29 -8.38
C ARG A 101 -12.23 0.54 -7.05
N GLU A 102 -13.40 -0.06 -6.85
CA GLU A 102 -13.76 -0.73 -5.58
C GLU A 102 -12.83 -1.91 -5.21
N ASP A 103 -12.19 -2.52 -6.21
CA ASP A 103 -11.28 -3.67 -6.06
C ASP A 103 -9.79 -3.28 -6.12
N ALA A 104 -9.44 -1.99 -5.98
CA ALA A 104 -8.04 -1.54 -6.01
C ALA A 104 -7.16 -2.29 -4.98
N TRP A 105 -7.73 -2.64 -3.82
CA TRP A 105 -7.05 -3.44 -2.80
C TRP A 105 -6.62 -4.84 -3.31
N LEU A 106 -7.38 -5.48 -4.22
CA LEU A 106 -6.99 -6.77 -4.81
C LEU A 106 -5.75 -6.62 -5.70
N TYR A 107 -5.65 -5.51 -6.43
CA TYR A 107 -4.47 -5.21 -7.22
C TYR A 107 -3.26 -5.07 -6.31
N HIS A 108 -3.35 -4.29 -5.22
CA HIS A 108 -2.21 -4.10 -4.32
C HIS A 108 -1.83 -5.35 -3.54
N LEU A 109 -2.78 -6.25 -3.22
CA LEU A 109 -2.44 -7.56 -2.66
C LEU A 109 -1.58 -8.39 -3.64
N LYS A 110 -1.90 -8.39 -4.94
CA LYS A 110 -1.12 -9.09 -5.96
C LYS A 110 0.28 -8.51 -6.12
N GLU A 111 0.37 -7.19 -6.23
CA GLU A 111 1.66 -6.49 -6.34
C GLU A 111 2.52 -6.71 -5.09
N MET A 112 1.90 -6.67 -3.90
CA MET A 112 2.59 -6.91 -2.64
C MET A 112 3.05 -8.38 -2.50
N ALA A 113 2.31 -9.35 -3.04
CA ALA A 113 2.71 -10.76 -3.06
C ALA A 113 3.94 -11.00 -3.97
N ALA A 114 4.11 -10.19 -5.01
CA ALA A 114 5.28 -10.23 -5.88
C ALA A 114 6.48 -9.42 -5.36
N ALA A 115 6.28 -8.59 -4.32
CA ALA A 115 7.34 -7.76 -3.76
C ALA A 115 8.25 -8.57 -2.82
N GLU A 116 9.56 -8.39 -2.95
CA GLU A 116 10.56 -8.98 -2.05
C GLU A 116 10.38 -8.50 -0.60
N GLU A 117 10.00 -7.23 -0.43
CA GLU A 117 9.73 -6.61 0.86
C GLU A 117 8.31 -5.99 0.91
N PRO A 118 7.28 -6.77 1.25
CA PRO A 118 5.88 -6.30 1.34
C PRO A 118 5.67 -5.11 2.27
N LEU A 119 6.41 -5.06 3.38
CA LEU A 119 6.29 -3.96 4.32
C LEU A 119 6.86 -2.64 3.74
N ARG A 120 7.93 -2.73 2.94
CA ARG A 120 8.48 -1.59 2.19
C ARG A 120 7.52 -1.15 1.09
N TYR A 121 6.84 -2.09 0.44
CA TYR A 121 5.78 -1.79 -0.54
C TYR A 121 4.69 -0.91 0.09
N MET A 122 4.23 -1.25 1.30
CA MET A 122 3.16 -0.54 2.02
C MET A 122 3.53 0.88 2.44
N ARG A 123 4.80 1.14 2.77
CA ARG A 123 5.27 2.46 3.21
C ARG A 123 4.91 3.57 2.23
N ARG A 124 4.87 3.29 0.92
CA ARG A 124 4.55 4.25 -0.15
C ARG A 124 3.15 4.85 -0.10
N TYR A 125 2.26 4.30 0.73
CA TYR A 125 0.88 4.73 0.86
C TYR A 125 0.59 5.48 2.16
N LEU A 126 1.60 5.62 3.03
CA LEU A 126 1.52 6.47 4.20
C LEU A 126 1.96 7.87 3.78
N ARG A 127 1.07 8.85 3.88
CA ARG A 127 1.48 10.25 3.87
C ARG A 127 2.16 10.54 5.20
N VAL A 128 3.48 10.44 5.25
CA VAL A 128 4.25 10.92 6.39
C VAL A 128 4.39 12.43 6.21
N GLU A 129 4.21 13.23 7.26
CA GLU A 129 4.25 14.70 7.17
C GLU A 129 5.52 15.22 6.47
N ASP A 130 6.64 14.48 6.54
CA ASP A 130 7.88 14.75 5.80
C ASP A 130 7.69 14.84 4.27
N ASP A 131 6.83 14.00 3.67
CA ASP A 131 6.59 13.99 2.21
C ASP A 131 5.75 15.20 1.76
N LEU A 132 4.95 15.80 2.67
CA LEU A 132 4.17 17.01 2.39
C LEU A 132 5.03 18.27 2.38
N GLU A 133 6.13 18.28 3.15
CA GLU A 133 7.10 19.38 3.13
C GLU A 133 7.97 19.32 1.85
N GLU A 134 8.36 18.13 1.40
CA GLU A 134 9.07 17.94 0.12
C GLU A 134 8.19 18.29 -1.10
N GLU A 135 6.93 17.84 -1.16
CA GLU A 135 6.01 18.22 -2.26
C GLU A 135 5.74 19.74 -2.28
N LYS A 136 5.65 20.37 -1.10
CA LYS A 136 5.44 21.82 -1.00
C LYS A 136 6.71 22.61 -1.37
N ALA A 137 7.89 22.07 -1.10
CA ALA A 137 9.16 22.64 -1.54
C ALA A 137 9.35 22.51 -3.06
N GLU A 138 9.06 21.34 -3.64
CA GLU A 138 9.13 21.14 -5.10
C GLU A 138 8.10 22.00 -5.86
N ALA A 139 6.89 22.15 -5.33
CA ALA A 139 5.88 23.05 -5.91
C ALA A 139 6.31 24.53 -5.84
N ALA A 140 6.95 24.96 -4.76
CA ALA A 140 7.45 26.33 -4.62
C ALA A 140 8.65 26.64 -5.55
N VAL A 141 9.45 25.62 -5.90
CA VAL A 141 10.54 25.75 -6.87
C VAL A 141 9.99 25.79 -8.31
N GLY A 142 8.91 25.06 -8.60
CA GLY A 142 8.27 25.08 -9.93
C GLY A 142 7.55 26.39 -10.28
N GLU A 143 7.06 27.15 -9.29
CA GLU A 143 6.40 28.46 -9.52
C GLU A 143 7.37 29.64 -9.63
N SER A 144 8.68 29.43 -9.45
CA SER A 144 9.70 30.49 -9.55
C SER A 144 10.48 30.50 -10.88
N GLU A 145 10.16 29.59 -11.80
CA GLU A 145 10.74 29.52 -13.15
C GLU A 145 9.79 29.92 -14.29
N GLU A 146 8.64 30.55 -14.01
CA GLU A 146 7.73 31.12 -15.04
C GLU A 146 7.66 32.65 -15.02
#